data_AF-A0A672Q5N5-F1
#
_entry.id   AF-A0A672Q5N5-F1
#
_cell.length_a   1.000
_cell.length_b   1.000
_cell.length_c   1.000
_cell.angle_alpha   90.00
_cell.angle_beta   90.00
_cell.angle_gamma   90.00
#
_symmetry.space_group_name_H-M   'P 1'
#
loop_
_entity.id
_entity.type
_entity.pdbx_description
1 polymer ?
#
loop_
_entity_poly.entity_id
_entity_poly.type
_entity_poly.pdbx_seq_one_letter_code
_entity_poly.pdbx_strand_id
1 'polypeptide(L)'
;MHNYKSMKLMNFSEVTGPQFHKVHVGVGHRLDAFSSGVLVLGIGKGNGVLEHLCKSHVTRDYMLEGEFGKATDNFTHTGRVIEKTTYDHVTLDKLERVLAMIQGANQKALIMYSQVDLHTQEAYELAVRGLLYPHGKSPPILTGLRCIHFNPPHFTLEVQCVNETQKYLRKLIHEVGLELRTSAVCSGVRRTRDGPFKVENALTRQHWTAGSIIQAIAHFSKATRKIRKLEMYKQTAGQLNSNAQVQEQTRSQTEQINQQHVELSSSTSDTVVDRETPVTLSEGRTKH
;
A
#
# COMPACT_ATOMS: atom_id res chain seq x y z
N MET A 1 24.56 -4.78 -18.76
CA MET A 1 24.83 -6.23 -18.62
C MET A 1 26.08 -6.41 -17.76
N HIS A 2 25.94 -6.80 -16.50
CA HIS A 2 27.06 -7.28 -15.68
C HIS A 2 26.65 -8.61 -15.07
N ASN A 3 27.24 -9.68 -15.59
CA ASN A 3 27.01 -11.06 -15.21
C ASN A 3 27.60 -11.35 -13.83
N TYR A 4 26.77 -11.64 -12.83
CA TYR A 4 27.22 -12.33 -11.63
C TYR A 4 27.47 -13.81 -11.98
N LYS A 5 28.73 -14.18 -12.20
CA LYS A 5 29.15 -15.58 -12.27
C LYS A 5 28.81 -16.27 -10.95
N SER A 6 27.99 -17.32 -11.03
CA SER A 6 27.70 -18.23 -9.93
C SER A 6 29.00 -18.89 -9.46
N MET A 7 29.50 -18.49 -8.28
CA MET A 7 30.65 -19.11 -7.64
C MET A 7 30.17 -20.39 -6.94
N LYS A 8 30.42 -21.54 -7.57
CA LYS A 8 30.20 -22.86 -6.96
C LYS A 8 31.23 -23.07 -5.84
N LEU A 9 30.82 -22.80 -4.60
CA LEU A 9 31.54 -23.13 -3.37
C LEU A 9 31.48 -24.64 -3.10
N MET A 10 32.12 -25.46 -3.93
CA MET A 10 32.13 -26.92 -3.74
C MET A 10 33.41 -27.50 -3.15
N ASN A 11 34.50 -26.75 -3.04
CA ASN A 11 35.81 -27.32 -2.66
C ASN A 11 36.51 -26.54 -1.52
N PHE A 12 35.86 -26.42 -0.37
CA PHE A 12 36.56 -26.11 0.89
C PHE A 12 36.41 -27.30 1.84
N SER A 13 37.51 -28.02 2.07
CA SER A 13 37.63 -29.23 2.88
C SER A 13 37.43 -29.01 4.39
N GLU A 14 37.11 -27.79 4.82
CA GLU A 14 36.95 -27.41 6.22
C GLU A 14 35.48 -27.13 6.62
N VAL A 15 34.53 -27.30 5.70
CA VAL A 15 33.10 -27.13 6.01
C VAL A 15 32.43 -28.48 6.25
N THR A 16 32.69 -29.08 7.41
CA THR A 16 31.93 -30.24 7.89
C THR A 16 30.67 -29.76 8.60
N GLY A 17 29.63 -29.46 7.83
CA GLY A 17 28.28 -29.19 8.32
C GLY A 17 27.24 -29.76 7.36
N PRO A 18 26.00 -30.04 7.81
CA PRO A 18 24.94 -30.50 6.91
C PRO A 18 24.79 -29.55 5.72
N GLN A 19 24.45 -30.08 4.54
CA GLN A 19 24.26 -29.32 3.30
C GLN A 19 23.59 -27.98 3.59
N PHE A 20 24.21 -26.87 3.14
CA PHE A 20 23.61 -25.54 3.23
C PHE A 20 22.22 -25.58 2.60
N HIS A 21 21.19 -25.62 3.44
CA HIS A 21 19.82 -25.50 2.96
C HIS A 21 19.65 -24.06 2.50
N LYS A 22 19.36 -23.89 1.21
CA LYS A 22 19.11 -22.57 0.63
C LYS A 22 17.83 -22.00 1.25
N VAL A 23 17.98 -21.10 2.22
CA VAL A 23 16.84 -20.42 2.85
C VAL A 23 16.47 -19.19 2.02
N HIS A 24 15.24 -19.14 1.52
CA HIS A 24 14.75 -17.99 0.78
C HIS A 24 14.40 -16.84 1.73
N VAL A 25 15.01 -15.68 1.52
CA VAL A 25 14.76 -14.46 2.32
C VAL A 25 14.10 -13.40 1.45
N GLY A 26 12.89 -13.00 1.83
CA GLY A 26 12.16 -11.89 1.23
C GLY A 26 12.37 -10.60 2.01
N VAL A 27 12.29 -9.47 1.31
CA VAL A 27 12.38 -8.13 1.90
C VAL A 27 11.02 -7.45 1.77
N GLY A 28 10.49 -6.94 2.87
CA GLY A 28 9.21 -6.24 2.89
C GLY A 28 9.31 -4.83 2.33
N HIS A 29 8.66 -3.88 3.00
CA HIS A 29 8.78 -2.46 2.68
C HIS A 29 10.25 -2.01 2.77
N ARG A 30 10.90 -1.81 1.62
CA ARG A 30 12.33 -1.46 1.55
C ARG A 30 12.60 -0.09 2.19
N LEU A 31 13.76 0.01 2.84
CA LEU A 31 14.39 1.27 3.21
C LEU A 31 15.46 1.60 2.16
N ASP A 32 15.60 2.88 1.81
CA ASP A 32 16.73 3.33 0.99
C ASP A 32 18.03 3.38 1.81
N ALA A 33 19.16 3.53 1.13
CA ALA A 33 20.49 3.53 1.76
C ALA A 33 20.74 4.68 2.74
N PHE A 34 19.94 5.75 2.66
CA PHE A 34 20.05 6.95 3.49
C PHE A 34 18.96 6.99 4.58
N SER A 35 18.30 5.85 4.82
CA SER A 35 17.30 5.69 5.86
C SER A 35 17.72 4.58 6.82
N SER A 36 17.28 4.68 8.06
CA SER A 36 17.56 3.69 9.11
C SER A 36 16.28 3.15 9.72
N GLY A 37 16.42 2.17 10.61
CA GLY A 37 15.33 1.67 11.45
C GLY A 37 14.86 0.27 11.07
N VAL A 38 13.59 -0.02 11.33
CA VAL A 38 13.00 -1.35 11.17
C VAL A 38 12.97 -1.76 9.71
N LEU A 39 13.49 -2.94 9.37
CA LEU A 39 13.31 -3.60 8.07
C LEU A 39 12.79 -5.02 8.30
N VAL A 40 11.58 -5.29 7.81
CA VAL A 40 10.94 -6.60 7.98
C VAL A 40 11.43 -7.56 6.89
N LEU A 41 11.94 -8.72 7.33
CA LEU A 41 12.40 -9.80 6.46
C LEU A 41 11.49 -11.03 6.62
N GLY A 42 11.13 -11.64 5.50
CA GLY A 42 10.47 -12.93 5.46
C GLY A 42 11.48 -14.05 5.29
N ILE A 43 11.31 -15.16 6.00
CA ILE A 43 12.22 -16.31 5.92
C ILE A 43 11.41 -17.56 5.56
N GLY A 44 11.78 -18.24 4.47
CA GLY A 44 11.11 -19.46 3.99
C GLY A 44 9.60 -19.25 3.79
N LYS A 45 8.78 -19.97 4.54
CA LYS A 45 7.30 -19.84 4.51
C LYS A 45 6.80 -18.47 4.98
N GLY A 46 7.62 -17.73 5.73
CA GLY A 46 7.29 -16.36 6.16
C GLY A 46 7.19 -15.36 5.02
N ASN A 47 7.71 -15.68 3.83
CA ASN A 47 7.63 -14.81 2.65
C ASN A 47 6.18 -14.55 2.19
N GLY A 48 5.28 -15.53 2.31
CA GLY A 48 3.86 -15.30 2.01
C GLY A 48 3.23 -14.31 2.98
N VAL A 49 3.56 -14.42 4.29
CA VAL A 49 3.08 -13.45 5.30
C VAL A 49 3.65 -12.06 5.06
N LEU A 50 4.90 -11.97 4.60
CA LEU A 50 5.52 -10.70 4.23
C LEU A 50 4.82 -10.04 3.05
N GLU A 51 4.45 -10.81 2.03
CA GLU A 51 3.68 -10.31 0.89
C GLU A 51 2.33 -9.74 1.33
N HIS A 52 1.65 -10.44 2.24
CA HIS A 52 0.42 -9.96 2.86
C HIS A 52 0.63 -8.67 3.65
N LEU A 53 1.71 -8.56 4.43
CA LEU A 53 2.05 -7.32 5.13
C LEU A 53 2.23 -6.15 4.14
N CYS A 54 2.93 -6.39 3.03
CA CYS A 54 3.18 -5.36 2.01
C CYS A 54 1.92 -4.96 1.23
N LYS A 55 0.98 -5.88 1.04
CA LYS A 55 -0.32 -5.61 0.40
C LYS A 55 -1.32 -4.97 1.37
N SER A 56 -1.15 -5.21 2.66
CA SER A 56 -1.96 -4.58 3.69
C SER A 56 -1.52 -3.12 3.89
N HIS A 57 -2.48 -2.21 3.93
CA HIS A 57 -2.27 -0.78 4.24
C HIS A 57 -1.93 -0.56 5.72
N VAL A 58 -0.92 -1.28 6.24
CA VAL A 58 -0.43 -1.10 7.60
C VAL A 58 0.24 0.25 7.75
N THR A 59 0.05 0.87 8.91
CA THR A 59 0.72 2.11 9.24
C THR A 59 2.20 1.87 9.50
N ARG A 60 3.01 2.82 9.04
CA ARG A 60 4.44 2.89 9.30
C ARG A 60 4.72 4.18 10.04
N ASP A 61 5.59 4.10 11.05
CA ASP A 61 5.97 5.25 11.86
C ASP A 61 7.42 5.63 11.58
N TYR A 62 7.67 6.92 11.51
CA TYR A 62 8.98 7.49 11.23
C TYR A 62 9.31 8.61 12.21
N MET A 63 10.60 8.71 12.53
CA MET A 63 11.22 9.92 13.02
C MET A 63 11.95 10.58 11.85
N LEU A 64 11.61 11.84 11.57
CA LEU A 64 12.24 12.65 10.54
C LEU A 64 13.01 13.78 11.21
N GLU A 65 14.29 13.89 10.89
CA GLU A 65 15.13 14.99 11.36
C GLU A 65 15.23 16.03 10.26
N GLY A 66 15.00 17.28 10.63
CA GLY A 66 15.03 18.44 9.75
C GLY A 66 15.98 19.51 10.25
N GLU A 67 16.47 20.32 9.30
CA GLU A 67 17.30 21.49 9.57
C GLU A 67 16.78 22.67 8.73
N PHE A 68 16.42 23.78 9.39
CA PHE A 68 16.01 25.02 8.77
C PHE A 68 17.18 25.84 8.21
N GLY A 69 16.88 26.78 7.33
CA GLY A 69 17.82 27.78 6.81
C GLY A 69 18.67 27.33 5.62
N LYS A 70 18.44 26.12 5.08
CA LYS A 70 19.07 25.67 3.85
C LYS A 70 18.15 24.83 2.99
N ALA A 71 18.32 24.90 1.68
CA ALA A 71 17.69 24.01 0.71
C ALA A 71 18.77 23.31 -0.13
N THR A 72 18.48 22.08 -0.55
CA THR A 72 19.35 21.28 -1.41
C THR A 72 18.55 20.70 -2.57
N ASP A 73 19.22 20.42 -3.68
CA ASP A 73 18.65 19.86 -4.91
C ASP A 73 17.83 18.57 -4.72
N ASN A 74 18.18 17.75 -3.73
CA ASN A 74 17.55 16.46 -3.45
C ASN A 74 16.81 16.39 -2.09
N PHE A 75 16.61 17.54 -1.43
CA PHE A 75 15.99 17.67 -0.10
C PHE A 75 16.70 16.92 1.05
N THR A 76 17.95 16.51 0.85
CA THR A 76 18.77 15.81 1.85
C THR A 76 19.94 16.67 2.31
N HIS A 77 20.39 16.51 3.55
CA HIS A 77 21.57 17.23 4.05
C HIS A 77 22.86 16.98 3.24
N THR A 78 22.96 15.87 2.51
CA THR A 78 24.09 15.53 1.63
C THR A 78 23.99 16.12 0.21
N GLY A 79 22.85 16.72 -0.14
CA GLY A 79 22.64 17.30 -1.46
C GLY A 79 23.45 18.57 -1.69
N ARG A 80 23.49 19.01 -2.95
CA ARG A 80 24.13 20.30 -3.28
C ARG A 80 23.25 21.43 -2.76
N VAL A 81 23.83 22.33 -1.96
CA VAL A 81 23.11 23.51 -1.45
C VAL A 81 22.72 24.40 -2.63
N ILE A 82 21.43 24.69 -2.75
CA ILE A 82 20.85 25.56 -3.77
C ILE A 82 20.43 26.92 -3.19
N GLU A 83 20.12 26.98 -1.90
CA GLU A 83 19.62 28.18 -1.24
C GLU A 83 19.96 28.16 0.24
N LYS A 84 20.18 29.34 0.82
CA LYS A 84 20.25 29.59 2.26
C LYS A 84 19.26 30.68 2.63
N THR A 85 18.56 30.48 3.73
CA THR A 85 17.51 31.39 4.22
C THR A 85 17.67 31.62 5.72
N THR A 86 17.11 32.71 6.21
CA THR A 86 17.03 32.96 7.66
C THR A 86 15.92 32.12 8.27
N TYR A 87 16.04 31.83 9.58
CA TYR A 87 15.07 31.03 10.34
C TYR A 87 14.73 31.63 11.70
N ASP A 88 15.24 32.82 12.04
CA ASP A 88 15.02 33.47 13.34
C ASP A 88 13.54 33.73 13.63
N HIS A 89 12.73 33.86 12.57
CA HIS A 89 11.28 34.04 12.68
C HIS A 89 10.50 32.74 12.94
N VAL A 90 11.15 31.57 12.90
CA VAL A 90 10.51 30.27 13.06
C VAL A 90 10.34 29.96 14.55
N THR A 91 9.10 29.83 14.99
CA THR A 91 8.74 29.45 16.38
C THR A 91 8.01 28.12 16.40
N LEU A 92 7.98 27.48 17.58
CA LEU A 92 7.24 26.23 17.76
C LEU A 92 5.76 26.40 17.39
N ASP A 93 5.11 27.48 17.84
CA ASP A 93 3.70 27.76 17.50
C ASP A 93 3.44 27.86 15.99
N LYS A 94 4.37 28.45 15.23
CA LYS A 94 4.25 28.54 13.78
C LYS A 94 4.39 27.16 13.14
N LEU A 95 5.37 26.37 13.60
CA LEU A 95 5.56 25.00 13.15
C LEU A 95 4.31 24.16 13.43
N GLU A 96 3.78 24.20 14.66
CA GLU A 96 2.58 23.44 15.02
C GLU A 96 1.35 23.81 14.18
N ARG A 97 1.16 25.09 13.85
CA ARG A 97 0.09 25.53 12.92
C ARG A 97 0.26 24.93 11.52
N VAL A 98 1.48 24.93 10.99
CA VAL A 98 1.80 24.32 9.69
C VAL A 98 1.55 22.81 9.72
N LEU A 99 2.01 22.11 10.77
CA LEU A 99 1.79 20.68 10.92
C LEU A 99 0.29 20.35 11.03
N ALA A 100 -0.49 21.14 11.76
CA ALA A 100 -1.94 20.98 11.88
C ALA A 100 -2.66 21.17 10.52
N MET A 101 -2.23 22.14 9.73
CA MET A 101 -2.74 22.35 8.36
C MET A 101 -2.46 21.14 7.46
N ILE A 102 -1.22 20.64 7.46
CA ILE A 102 -0.83 19.45 6.68
C ILE A 102 -1.62 18.22 7.14
N GLN A 103 -1.80 18.04 8.45
CA GLN A 103 -2.59 16.94 9.00
C GLN A 103 -4.06 17.03 8.59
N GLY A 104 -4.67 18.23 8.61
CA GLY A 104 -6.03 18.45 8.14
C GLY A 104 -6.20 18.14 6.64
N ALA A 105 -5.22 18.50 5.80
CA ALA A 105 -5.23 18.14 4.39
C ALA A 105 -5.15 16.61 4.17
N ASN A 106 -4.30 15.92 4.94
CA ASN A 106 -4.18 14.47 4.86
C ASN A 106 -5.41 13.73 5.40
N GLN A 107 -6.11 14.27 6.40
CA GLN A 107 -7.37 13.72 6.89
C GLN A 107 -8.46 13.76 5.80
N LYS A 108 -8.56 14.87 5.06
CA LYS A 108 -9.47 14.99 3.91
C LYS A 108 -9.10 13.99 2.82
N ALA A 109 -7.81 13.83 2.53
CA ALA A 109 -7.34 12.83 1.57
C ALA A 109 -7.68 11.41 2.04
N LEU A 110 -7.49 11.08 3.32
CA LEU A 110 -7.82 9.77 3.86
C LEU A 110 -9.29 9.42 3.66
N ILE A 111 -10.19 10.36 3.95
CA ILE A 111 -11.63 10.20 3.72
C ILE A 111 -11.90 9.93 2.23
N MET A 112 -11.39 10.79 1.35
CA MET A 112 -11.59 10.66 -0.10
C MET A 112 -11.10 9.29 -0.62
N TYR A 113 -9.91 8.85 -0.20
CA TYR A 113 -9.33 7.59 -0.66
C TYR A 113 -9.88 6.36 0.07
N SER A 114 -10.58 6.52 1.19
CA SER A 114 -11.24 5.41 1.88
C SER A 114 -12.49 4.90 1.16
N GLN A 115 -13.04 5.70 0.22
CA GLN A 115 -14.32 5.42 -0.47
C GLN A 115 -15.49 5.16 0.48
N VAL A 116 -15.40 5.67 1.71
CA VAL A 116 -16.43 5.55 2.73
C VAL A 116 -17.38 6.74 2.58
N ASP A 117 -18.69 6.46 2.56
CA ASP A 117 -19.72 7.50 2.59
C ASP A 117 -19.83 8.08 4.00
N LEU A 118 -19.30 9.29 4.18
CA LEU A 118 -19.32 10.02 5.46
C LEU A 118 -20.73 10.27 6.02
N HIS A 119 -21.77 10.18 5.19
CA HIS A 119 -23.14 10.34 5.66
C HIS A 119 -23.67 9.12 6.43
N THR A 120 -22.89 8.04 6.49
CA THR A 120 -23.27 6.81 7.19
C THR A 120 -22.74 6.76 8.62
N GLN A 121 -23.52 6.16 9.51
CA GLN A 121 -23.09 5.90 10.90
C GLN A 121 -21.85 4.99 10.94
N GLU A 122 -21.74 4.04 10.00
CA GLU A 122 -20.59 3.15 9.90
C GLU A 122 -19.29 3.92 9.61
N ALA A 123 -19.33 4.91 8.71
CA ALA A 123 -18.20 5.77 8.44
C ALA A 123 -17.72 6.53 9.67
N TYR A 124 -18.65 7.08 10.43
CA TYR A 124 -18.37 7.77 11.67
C TYR A 124 -17.74 6.82 12.70
N GLU A 125 -18.29 5.61 12.87
CA GLU A 125 -17.71 4.60 13.75
C GLU A 125 -16.29 4.19 13.36
N LEU A 126 -16.03 4.00 12.06
CA LEU A 126 -14.70 3.69 11.55
C LEU A 126 -13.71 4.82 11.82
N ALA A 127 -14.12 6.07 11.60
CA ALA A 127 -13.29 7.24 11.87
C ALA A 127 -12.97 7.39 13.36
N VAL A 128 -13.97 7.26 14.24
CA VAL A 128 -13.80 7.34 15.70
C VAL A 128 -12.90 6.21 16.23
N ARG A 129 -12.99 5.01 15.65
CA ARG A 129 -12.13 3.87 16.02
C ARG A 129 -10.74 3.94 15.38
N GLY A 130 -10.45 4.93 14.54
CA GLY A 130 -9.18 5.04 13.81
C GLY A 130 -8.96 3.89 12.81
N LEU A 131 -10.05 3.29 12.31
CA LEU A 131 -10.05 2.18 11.38
C LEU A 131 -10.23 2.62 9.92
N LEU A 132 -10.14 3.92 9.65
CA LEU A 132 -10.19 4.45 8.30
C LEU A 132 -8.84 4.26 7.60
N TYR A 133 -8.84 3.58 6.46
CA TYR A 133 -7.66 3.35 5.63
C TYR A 133 -8.00 3.57 4.16
N PRO A 134 -7.05 4.01 3.33
CA PRO A 134 -7.30 4.20 1.92
C PRO A 134 -7.57 2.85 1.23
N HIS A 135 -8.58 2.82 0.36
CA HIS A 135 -8.87 1.66 -0.47
C HIS A 135 -8.10 1.75 -1.79
N GLY A 136 -7.41 0.66 -2.16
CA GLY A 136 -6.74 0.55 -3.45
C GLY A 136 -5.48 1.41 -3.53
N LYS A 137 -5.25 2.02 -4.70
CA LYS A 137 -4.09 2.90 -4.93
C LYS A 137 -4.41 4.30 -4.41
N SER A 138 -3.64 4.75 -3.42
CA SER A 138 -3.69 6.11 -2.90
C SER A 138 -2.29 6.73 -2.90
N PRO A 139 -2.18 8.06 -2.93
CA PRO A 139 -0.94 8.75 -2.62
C PRO A 139 -0.52 8.45 -1.17
N PRO A 140 0.72 8.79 -0.78
CA PRO A 140 1.12 8.83 0.62
C PRO A 140 0.11 9.62 1.44
N ILE A 141 -0.36 9.05 2.55
CA ILE A 141 -1.29 9.70 3.48
C ILE A 141 -0.67 9.70 4.87
N LEU A 142 -0.56 10.87 5.47
CA LEU A 142 -0.13 11.06 6.85
C LEU A 142 -1.33 10.90 7.79
N THR A 143 -1.32 9.87 8.62
CA THR A 143 -2.36 9.62 9.62
C THR A 143 -2.04 10.30 10.96
N GLY A 144 -0.79 10.70 11.19
CA GLY A 144 -0.37 11.47 12.35
C GLY A 144 0.92 12.23 12.07
N LEU A 145 1.00 13.47 12.54
CA LEU A 145 2.14 14.35 12.31
C LEU A 145 2.32 15.28 13.51
N ARG A 146 3.46 15.20 14.21
CA ARG A 146 3.76 16.08 15.34
C ARG A 146 5.24 16.40 15.47
N CYS A 147 5.54 17.55 16.05
CA CYS A 147 6.90 17.89 16.47
C CYS A 147 7.20 17.23 17.82
N ILE A 148 8.36 16.59 17.95
CA ILE A 148 8.82 15.97 19.21
C ILE A 148 10.08 16.61 19.77
N HIS A 149 10.84 17.33 18.93
CA HIS A 149 11.99 18.10 19.35
C HIS A 149 12.09 19.35 18.48
N PHE A 150 12.29 20.50 19.12
CA PHE A 150 12.41 21.78 18.46
C PHE A 150 13.53 22.58 19.10
N ASN A 151 14.66 22.67 18.40
CA ASN A 151 15.83 23.44 18.80
C ASN A 151 16.48 24.04 17.54
N PRO A 152 15.92 25.13 16.99
CA PRO A 152 16.35 25.69 15.71
C PRO A 152 17.87 25.89 15.61
N PRO A 153 18.48 25.57 14.45
CA PRO A 153 17.81 25.21 13.20
C PRO A 153 17.27 23.77 13.15
N HIS A 154 17.54 22.94 14.15
CA HIS A 154 17.17 21.53 14.15
C HIS A 154 15.78 21.26 14.73
N PHE A 155 15.07 20.31 14.14
CA PHE A 155 13.79 19.82 14.64
C PHE A 155 13.59 18.35 14.28
N THR A 156 12.68 17.70 14.99
CA THR A 156 12.32 16.30 14.75
C THR A 156 10.81 16.14 14.70
N LEU A 157 10.32 15.54 13.62
CA LEU A 157 8.92 15.18 13.45
C LEU A 157 8.72 13.69 13.68
N GLU A 158 7.68 13.33 14.42
CA GLU A 158 7.12 11.99 14.41
C GLU A 158 5.98 11.94 13.39
N VAL A 159 6.05 10.98 12.47
CA VAL A 159 5.12 10.84 11.36
C VAL A 159 4.57 9.42 11.34
N GLN A 160 3.25 9.30 11.32
CA GLN A 160 2.54 8.05 11.06
C GLN A 160 1.90 8.15 9.69
N CYS A 161 2.10 7.15 8.84
CA CYS A 161 1.65 7.21 7.46
C CYS A 161 1.39 5.84 6.85
N VAL A 162 0.70 5.87 5.70
CA VAL A 162 0.47 4.73 4.83
C VAL A 162 0.87 5.10 3.40
N ASN A 163 1.29 4.10 2.62
CA ASN A 163 1.68 4.24 1.21
C ASN A 163 2.78 5.29 0.92
N GLU A 164 3.54 5.69 1.94
CA GLU A 164 4.65 6.60 1.81
C GLU A 164 5.90 5.97 1.16
N THR A 165 6.79 6.85 0.70
CA THR A 165 8.16 6.54 0.30
C THR A 165 9.12 7.41 1.11
N GLN A 166 10.38 7.00 1.26
CA GLN A 166 11.36 7.81 1.97
C GLN A 166 11.65 9.12 1.24
N LYS A 167 11.58 9.14 -0.10
CA LYS A 167 11.68 10.38 -0.89
C LYS A 167 10.54 11.36 -0.55
N TYR A 168 9.32 10.87 -0.41
CA TYR A 168 8.18 11.70 0.00
C TYR A 168 8.40 12.29 1.39
N LEU A 169 8.87 11.51 2.37
CA LEU A 169 9.14 12.00 3.73
C LEU A 169 10.20 13.11 3.76
N ARG A 170 11.22 13.05 2.89
CA ARG A 170 12.21 14.14 2.76
C ARG A 170 11.60 15.39 2.13
N LYS A 171 10.74 15.22 1.13
CA LYS A 171 9.98 16.32 0.52
C LYS A 171 9.05 16.99 1.54
N LEU A 172 8.41 16.22 2.42
CA LEU A 172 7.57 16.75 3.49
C LEU A 172 8.33 17.74 4.39
N ILE A 173 9.56 17.41 4.79
CA ILE A 173 10.41 18.34 5.57
C ILE A 173 10.67 19.63 4.81
N HIS A 174 10.95 19.53 3.51
CA HIS A 174 11.13 20.70 2.66
C HIS A 174 9.86 21.56 2.56
N GLU A 175 8.70 20.94 2.34
CA GLU A 175 7.40 21.63 2.30
C GLU A 175 7.08 22.34 3.61
N VAL A 176 7.36 21.71 4.77
CA VAL A 176 7.23 22.36 6.08
C VAL A 176 8.08 23.63 6.18
N GLY A 177 9.32 23.60 5.66
CA GLY A 177 10.17 24.79 5.59
C GLY A 177 9.52 25.91 4.76
N LEU A 178 9.03 25.59 3.57
CA LEU A 178 8.42 26.57 2.66
C LEU A 178 7.18 27.23 3.28
N GLU A 179 6.31 26.46 3.94
CA GLU A 179 5.13 26.99 4.63
C GLU A 179 5.51 27.93 5.80
N LEU A 180 6.67 27.70 6.41
CA LEU A 180 7.24 28.57 7.44
C LEU A 180 8.02 29.77 6.87
N ARG A 181 7.99 29.97 5.55
CA ARG A 181 8.75 31.01 4.83
C ARG A 181 10.25 30.94 5.11
N THR A 182 10.77 29.73 5.19
CA THR A 182 12.21 29.43 5.24
C THR A 182 12.49 28.24 4.32
N SER A 183 13.72 27.75 4.31
CA SER A 183 14.08 26.50 3.66
C SER A 183 14.33 25.44 4.72
N ALA A 184 14.07 24.17 4.39
CA ALA A 184 14.46 23.06 5.23
C ALA A 184 14.98 21.89 4.38
N VAL A 185 15.89 21.12 4.98
CA VAL A 185 16.34 19.83 4.44
C VAL A 185 16.15 18.72 5.45
N CYS A 186 15.98 17.50 4.96
CA CYS A 186 15.92 16.32 5.81
C CYS A 186 17.35 15.80 6.08
N SER A 187 17.75 15.78 7.34
CA SER A 187 19.02 15.20 7.78
C SER A 187 18.91 13.69 8.01
N GLY A 188 17.75 13.20 8.46
CA GLY A 188 17.56 11.81 8.83
C GLY A 188 16.14 11.29 8.60
N VAL A 189 16.04 10.06 8.12
CA VAL A 189 14.78 9.30 8.04
C VAL A 189 14.97 7.98 8.79
N ARG A 190 14.23 7.79 9.88
CA ARG A 190 14.29 6.56 10.67
C ARG A 190 12.92 5.95 10.82
N ARG A 191 12.70 4.76 10.26
CA ARG A 191 11.46 4.00 10.48
C ARG A 191 11.47 3.33 11.85
N THR A 192 10.59 3.77 12.75
CA THR A 192 10.45 3.23 14.10
C THR A 192 9.45 2.08 14.17
N ARG A 193 8.50 2.00 13.23
CA ARG A 193 7.51 0.91 13.14
C ARG A 193 7.14 0.57 11.70
N ASP A 194 6.92 -0.72 11.44
CA ASP A 194 6.27 -1.24 10.23
C ASP A 194 5.16 -2.22 10.63
N GLY A 195 3.92 -1.75 10.65
CA GLY A 195 2.77 -2.50 11.17
C GLY A 195 3.01 -2.97 12.63
N PRO A 196 2.99 -4.28 12.92
CA PRO A 196 3.24 -4.78 14.27
C PRO A 196 4.72 -4.79 14.69
N PHE A 197 5.65 -4.54 13.77
CA PHE A 197 7.08 -4.65 14.02
C PHE A 197 7.66 -3.29 14.42
N LYS A 198 8.12 -3.17 15.67
CA LYS A 198 8.71 -1.94 16.20
C LYS A 198 10.22 -2.04 16.35
N VAL A 199 10.88 -0.87 16.43
CA VAL A 199 12.34 -0.78 16.52
C VAL A 199 12.89 -1.36 17.82
N GLU A 200 12.12 -1.33 18.90
CA GLU A 200 12.47 -1.97 20.17
C GLU A 200 12.65 -3.49 20.05
N ASN A 201 12.00 -4.11 19.05
CA ASN A 201 12.09 -5.55 18.79
C ASN A 201 13.02 -5.90 17.63
N ALA A 202 13.64 -4.89 16.99
CA ALA A 202 14.50 -5.11 15.83
C ALA A 202 15.87 -5.67 16.24
N LEU A 203 16.31 -6.73 15.56
CA LEU A 203 17.65 -7.27 15.76
C LEU A 203 18.70 -6.35 15.13
N THR A 204 19.58 -5.78 15.95
CA THR A 204 20.77 -5.08 15.45
C THR A 204 21.73 -6.08 14.81
N ARG A 205 22.65 -5.58 13.96
CA ARG A 205 23.58 -6.43 13.19
C ARG A 205 24.37 -7.43 14.05
N GLN A 206 24.72 -7.05 15.28
CA GLN A 206 25.45 -7.89 16.23
C GLN A 206 24.62 -9.11 16.70
N HIS A 207 23.30 -9.02 16.63
CA HIS A 207 22.36 -10.06 17.06
C HIS A 207 21.78 -10.87 15.87
N TRP A 208 22.41 -10.82 14.70
CA TRP A 208 22.00 -11.63 13.53
C TRP A 208 22.49 -13.08 13.65
N THR A 209 22.17 -13.71 14.78
CA THR A 209 22.43 -15.14 15.02
C THR A 209 21.18 -15.95 14.74
N ALA A 210 21.35 -17.23 14.37
CA ALA A 210 20.21 -18.12 14.12
C ALA A 210 19.27 -18.20 15.35
N GLY A 211 19.83 -18.28 16.56
CA GLY A 211 19.05 -18.32 17.81
C GLY A 211 18.19 -17.07 18.00
N SER A 212 18.80 -15.88 17.85
CA SER A 212 18.08 -14.60 17.97
C SER A 212 16.99 -14.46 16.90
N ILE A 213 17.26 -14.89 15.67
CA ILE A 213 16.27 -14.86 14.58
C ILE A 213 15.10 -15.79 14.88
N ILE A 214 15.35 -17.01 15.33
CA ILE A 214 14.30 -17.98 15.70
C ILE A 214 13.43 -17.43 16.83
N GLN A 215 14.05 -16.83 17.86
CA GLN A 215 13.32 -16.20 18.96
C GLN A 215 12.46 -15.03 18.48
N ALA A 216 12.98 -14.17 17.59
CA ALA A 216 12.21 -13.07 17.01
C ALA A 216 11.01 -13.58 16.20
N ILE A 217 11.18 -14.63 15.39
CA ILE A 217 10.08 -15.26 14.66
C ILE A 217 9.02 -15.82 15.61
N ALA A 218 9.45 -16.50 16.68
CA ALA A 218 8.54 -17.06 17.68
C ALA A 218 7.73 -15.96 18.41
N HIS A 219 8.39 -14.86 18.78
CA HIS A 219 7.77 -13.70 19.42
C HIS A 219 6.63 -13.12 18.57
N PHE A 220 6.82 -13.00 17.25
CA PHE A 220 5.82 -12.44 16.33
C PHE A 220 4.86 -13.49 15.71
N SER A 221 4.84 -14.73 16.21
CA SER A 221 3.99 -15.81 15.70
C SER A 221 2.48 -15.50 15.75
N LYS A 222 2.02 -14.80 16.80
CA LYS A 222 0.62 -14.36 16.92
C LYS A 222 0.27 -13.24 15.93
N ALA A 223 1.14 -12.25 15.80
CA ALA A 223 0.95 -11.12 14.88
C ALA A 223 0.92 -11.59 13.42
N THR A 224 1.86 -12.45 13.03
CA THR A 224 1.91 -13.06 11.69
C THR A 224 0.67 -13.90 11.38
N ARG A 225 0.13 -14.63 12.36
CA ARG A 225 -1.15 -15.35 12.21
C ARG A 225 -2.33 -14.40 11.98
N LYS A 226 -2.37 -13.26 12.67
CA LYS A 226 -3.42 -12.25 12.49
C LYS A 226 -3.37 -11.64 11.09
N ILE A 227 -2.19 -11.27 10.59
CA ILE A 227 -1.98 -10.77 9.22
C ILE A 227 -2.51 -11.78 8.20
N ARG A 228 -2.13 -13.05 8.33
CA ARG A 228 -2.61 -14.12 7.45
C ARG A 228 -4.13 -14.28 7.48
N LYS A 229 -4.75 -14.21 8.66
CA LYS A 229 -6.21 -14.35 8.82
C LYS A 229 -6.97 -13.19 8.18
N LEU A 230 -6.48 -11.95 8.36
CA LEU A 230 -7.10 -10.75 7.80
C LEU A 230 -7.15 -10.79 6.25
N GLU A 231 -6.09 -11.28 5.61
CA GLU A 231 -6.08 -11.44 4.16
C GLU A 231 -7.00 -12.55 3.66
N MET A 232 -7.08 -13.69 4.36
CA MET A 232 -8.04 -14.74 4.00
C MET A 232 -9.48 -14.20 3.99
N TYR A 233 -9.86 -13.39 4.99
CA TYR A 233 -11.19 -12.76 5.00
C TYR A 233 -11.39 -11.77 3.84
N LYS A 234 -10.39 -10.96 3.50
CA LYS A 234 -10.48 -10.04 2.35
C LYS A 234 -10.63 -10.77 1.02
N GLN A 235 -9.93 -11.89 0.83
CA GLN A 235 -10.04 -12.71 -0.38
C GLN A 235 -11.43 -13.36 -0.49
N THR A 236 -11.96 -13.93 0.60
CA THR A 236 -13.31 -14.51 0.61
C THR A 236 -14.39 -13.44 0.40
N ALA A 237 -14.27 -12.26 1.01
CA ALA A 237 -15.19 -11.14 0.79
C ALA A 237 -15.13 -10.59 -0.64
N GLY A 238 -13.93 -10.50 -1.23
CA GLY A 238 -13.75 -10.10 -2.63
C GLY A 238 -14.38 -11.09 -3.62
N GLN A 239 -14.28 -12.40 -3.35
CA GLN A 239 -14.92 -13.46 -4.15
C GLN A 239 -16.46 -13.46 -4.04
N LEU A 240 -16.98 -13.20 -2.85
CA LEU A 240 -18.43 -13.05 -2.64
C LEU A 240 -18.98 -11.84 -3.39
N ASN A 241 -18.28 -10.71 -3.35
CA ASN A 241 -18.67 -9.50 -4.08
C ASN A 241 -18.57 -9.66 -5.60
N SER A 242 -17.54 -10.35 -6.12
CA SER A 242 -17.46 -10.65 -7.55
C SER A 242 -18.57 -11.60 -8.00
N ASN A 243 -18.94 -12.58 -7.17
CA ASN A 243 -20.03 -13.51 -7.48
C ASN A 243 -21.41 -12.82 -7.45
N ALA A 244 -21.60 -11.87 -6.53
CA ALA A 244 -22.81 -11.05 -6.46
C ALA A 244 -22.94 -10.14 -7.70
N GLN A 245 -21.85 -9.51 -8.15
CA GLN A 245 -21.84 -8.69 -9.38
C GLN A 245 -22.11 -9.52 -10.65
N VAL A 246 -21.57 -10.74 -10.74
CA VAL A 246 -21.85 -11.65 -11.85
C VAL A 246 -23.31 -12.11 -11.83
N GLN A 247 -23.90 -12.36 -10.65
CA GLN A 247 -25.32 -12.68 -10.52
C GLN A 247 -26.24 -11.50 -10.90
N GLU A 248 -25.91 -10.27 -10.52
CA GLU A 248 -26.66 -9.08 -10.95
C GLU A 248 -26.59 -8.87 -12.46
N GLN A 249 -25.40 -8.99 -13.08
CA GLN A 249 -25.25 -8.88 -14.54
C GLN A 249 -26.04 -9.97 -15.28
N THR A 250 -26.04 -11.19 -14.77
CA THR A 250 -26.82 -12.31 -15.34
C THR A 250 -28.32 -12.06 -15.21
N ARG A 251 -28.76 -11.49 -14.08
CA ARG A 251 -30.17 -11.15 -13.85
C ARG A 251 -30.63 -10.03 -14.77
N SER A 252 -29.84 -8.97 -14.94
CA SER A 252 -30.15 -7.88 -15.87
C SER A 252 -30.18 -8.32 -17.33
N GLN A 253 -29.29 -9.24 -17.74
CA GLN A 253 -29.35 -9.84 -19.08
C GLN A 253 -30.60 -10.70 -19.27
N THR A 254 -30.99 -11.47 -18.26
CA THR A 254 -32.19 -12.32 -18.33
C THR A 254 -33.47 -11.46 -18.41
N GLU A 255 -33.52 -10.33 -17.69
CA GLU A 255 -34.64 -9.38 -17.75
C GLU A 255 -34.72 -8.68 -19.12
N GLN A 256 -33.59 -8.34 -19.74
CA GLN A 256 -33.55 -7.79 -21.10
C GLN A 256 -34.00 -8.81 -22.17
N ILE A 257 -33.59 -10.07 -22.04
CA ILE A 257 -34.01 -11.15 -22.94
C ILE A 257 -35.52 -11.38 -22.83
N ASN A 258 -36.07 -11.36 -21.60
CA ASN A 258 -37.51 -11.50 -21.40
C ASN A 258 -38.31 -10.31 -21.95
N GLN A 259 -37.80 -9.07 -21.84
CA GLN A 259 -38.44 -7.90 -22.46
C GLN A 259 -38.45 -7.98 -23.99
N GLN A 260 -37.36 -8.40 -24.61
CA GLN A 260 -37.32 -8.64 -26.07
C GLN A 260 -38.28 -9.74 -26.50
N HIS A 261 -38.39 -10.83 -25.73
CA HIS A 261 -39.33 -11.91 -26.03
C HIS A 261 -40.79 -11.45 -25.96
N VAL A 262 -41.13 -10.57 -25.02
CA VAL A 262 -42.48 -9.97 -24.88
C VAL A 262 -42.76 -9.05 -26.08
N GLU A 263 -41.81 -8.21 -26.49
CA GLU A 263 -41.93 -7.34 -27.67
C GLU A 263 -42.12 -8.14 -28.97
N LEU A 264 -41.32 -9.19 -29.19
CA LEU A 264 -41.42 -10.07 -30.37
C LEU A 264 -42.74 -10.85 -30.44
N SER A 265 -43.31 -11.23 -29.29
CA SER A 265 -44.62 -11.88 -29.23
C SER A 265 -45.80 -10.92 -29.43
N SER A 266 -45.61 -9.62 -29.22
CA SER A 266 -46.62 -8.59 -29.52
C SER A 266 -46.67 -8.20 -31.00
N SER A 267 -45.55 -8.34 -31.73
CA SER A 267 -45.43 -7.94 -33.14
C SER A 267 -45.87 -9.00 -34.15
N THR A 268 -46.18 -10.23 -33.72
CA THR A 268 -46.60 -11.34 -34.63
C THR A 268 -48.11 -11.42 -34.86
N SER A 269 -48.89 -10.47 -34.34
CA SER A 269 -50.36 -10.47 -34.42
C SER A 269 -50.91 -9.81 -35.69
N ASP A 270 -50.11 -9.03 -36.43
CA ASP A 270 -50.59 -8.19 -37.53
C ASP A 270 -49.80 -8.44 -38.82
N THR A 271 -50.12 -9.51 -39.56
CA THR A 271 -50.07 -9.54 -41.04
C THR A 271 -50.65 -10.85 -41.60
N VAL A 272 -51.91 -10.80 -42.02
CA VAL A 272 -52.56 -11.80 -42.90
C VAL A 272 -52.97 -11.05 -44.17
N VAL A 273 -52.27 -11.23 -45.30
CA VAL A 273 -52.79 -10.93 -46.65
C VAL A 273 -52.11 -11.81 -47.73
N ASP A 274 -52.89 -12.79 -48.22
CA ASP A 274 -53.16 -13.24 -49.61
C ASP A 274 -52.10 -13.42 -50.72
N ARG A 275 -52.19 -14.64 -51.32
CA ARG A 275 -52.08 -15.05 -52.77
C ARG A 275 -50.67 -15.04 -53.41
N GLU A 276 -50.23 -15.98 -54.25
CA GLU A 276 -50.85 -16.93 -55.20
C GLU A 276 -49.81 -18.02 -55.62
N THR A 277 -50.25 -19.23 -55.96
CA THR A 277 -49.52 -20.33 -56.66
C THR A 277 -50.00 -20.43 -58.13
N PRO A 278 -49.54 -21.35 -59.04
CA PRO A 278 -48.42 -22.32 -59.07
C PRO A 278 -47.65 -22.38 -60.44
N VAL A 279 -46.56 -23.16 -60.56
CA VAL A 279 -46.26 -23.99 -61.78
C VAL A 279 -45.40 -25.23 -61.41
N THR A 280 -45.82 -26.38 -61.90
CA THR A 280 -45.28 -27.76 -61.83
C THR A 280 -44.29 -28.11 -62.96
N LEU A 281 -43.38 -29.07 -62.74
CA LEU A 281 -42.77 -30.03 -63.71
C LEU A 281 -41.89 -31.01 -62.88
N SER A 282 -42.29 -32.27 -62.60
CA SER A 282 -42.35 -33.50 -63.43
C SER A 282 -41.13 -34.43 -63.22
N GLU A 283 -41.42 -35.65 -62.72
CA GLU A 283 -40.81 -36.97 -62.99
C GLU A 283 -39.28 -37.16 -62.79
N GLY A 284 -38.74 -38.23 -62.21
CA GLY A 284 -39.25 -39.51 -61.73
C GLY A 284 -38.07 -40.50 -61.66
N ARG A 285 -38.06 -41.44 -60.69
CA ARG A 285 -37.62 -42.83 -60.89
C ARG A 285 -37.75 -43.68 -59.63
N THR A 286 -38.28 -44.89 -59.87
CA THR A 286 -38.76 -45.95 -59.00
C THR A 286 -37.68 -46.94 -58.57
N LYS A 287 -37.95 -47.64 -57.44
CA LYS A 287 -37.62 -49.03 -57.00
C LYS A 287 -37.55 -48.99 -55.46
N HIS A 288 -38.31 -49.72 -54.65
CA HIS A 288 -39.24 -50.86 -54.77
C HIS A 288 -40.42 -50.65 -53.83
#